data_AF-A0A8B9FJC1-F1
#
_entry.id   AF-A0A8B9FJC1-F1
#
_cell.length_a   1.000
_cell.length_b   1.000
_cell.length_c   1.000
_cell.angle_alpha   90.00
_cell.angle_beta   90.00
_cell.angle_gamma   90.00
#
_symmetry.space_group_name_H-M   'P 1'
#
loop_
_entity.id
_entity.type
_entity.pdbx_description
1 polymer ?
#
loop_
_entity_poly.entity_id
_entity_poly.type
_entity_poly.pdbx_seq_one_letter_code
_entity_poly.pdbx_strand_id
1 'polypeptide(L)'
;MVMNGKLQVRVLSCSLHSSSETFWTTTGMFPQEFIIGFPKCVKISKVAIQTYLVRTLRIERSSSEDPVDFEECIEKDLEHTEGQLQKEEFPLPEFQATYLRFIIKSAFDHFVSVHRVIAEGTAENP
;
A
#
# COMPACT_ATOMS: atom_id res chain seq x y z
N MET A 1 -26.71 -0.40 -7.74
CA MET A 1 -26.39 -0.05 -6.33
C MET A 1 -24.88 0.01 -6.22
N VAL A 2 -24.28 1.20 -6.35
CA VAL A 2 -22.83 1.37 -6.27
C VAL A 2 -22.44 1.21 -4.80
N MET A 3 -21.80 0.09 -4.45
CA MET A 3 -21.17 -0.04 -3.14
C MET A 3 -19.91 0.83 -3.16
N ASN A 4 -20.02 2.06 -2.66
CA ASN A 4 -18.88 2.90 -2.29
C ASN A 4 -18.20 2.25 -1.07
N GLY A 5 -17.36 1.24 -1.32
CA GLY A 5 -16.67 0.48 -0.30
C GLY A 5 -15.25 1.00 -0.12
N LYS A 6 -14.96 1.65 1.01
CA LYS A 6 -13.58 1.95 1.41
C LYS A 6 -12.88 0.63 1.74
N LEU A 7 -12.00 0.15 0.85
CA LEU A 7 -11.28 -1.11 1.06
C LEU A 7 -10.09 -0.86 1.99
N GLN A 8 -10.24 -1.28 3.24
CA GLN A 8 -9.19 -1.19 4.25
C GLN A 8 -8.38 -2.47 4.25
N VAL A 9 -7.16 -2.43 3.72
CA VAL A 9 -6.24 -3.57 3.78
C VAL A 9 -5.27 -3.35 4.93
N ARG A 10 -5.53 -3.99 6.06
CA ARG A 10 -4.53 -4.08 7.12
C ARG A 10 -3.46 -5.05 6.66
N VAL A 11 -2.20 -4.60 6.63
CA VAL A 11 -1.07 -5.48 6.36
C VAL A 11 -0.90 -6.37 7.59
N LEU A 12 -1.44 -7.59 7.52
CA LEU A 12 -1.34 -8.57 8.58
C LEU A 12 0.06 -9.21 8.50
N SER A 13 0.99 -8.75 9.33
CA SER A 13 2.08 -9.63 9.74
C SER A 13 1.50 -10.74 10.61
N CYS A 14 2.00 -11.96 10.42
CA CYS A 14 1.63 -13.10 11.24
C CYS A 14 2.08 -12.84 12.68
N SER A 15 1.17 -12.29 13.48
CA SER A 15 1.22 -12.24 14.94
C SER A 15 -0.21 -12.42 15.38
N LEU A 16 -0.48 -13.54 16.05
CA LEU A 16 -1.79 -13.96 16.54
C LEU A 16 -2.34 -12.98 17.59
N HIS A 17 -2.77 -11.77 17.21
CA HIS A 17 -3.68 -10.95 18.00
C HIS A 17 -4.32 -9.83 17.17
N SER A 18 -5.65 -9.72 17.23
CA SER A 18 -6.41 -8.62 16.64
C SER A 18 -6.38 -7.38 17.56
N SER A 19 -5.24 -6.68 17.63
CA SER A 19 -5.15 -5.34 18.22
C SER A 19 -4.62 -4.35 17.16
N SER A 20 -4.74 -3.05 17.40
CA SER A 20 -4.17 -1.97 16.58
C SER A 20 -2.64 -1.97 16.46
N GLU A 21 -1.99 -3.06 16.88
CA GLU A 21 -0.55 -3.25 16.98
C GLU A 21 0.00 -4.19 15.88
N THR A 22 -0.83 -4.66 14.95
CA THR A 22 -0.38 -5.45 13.81
C THR A 22 0.18 -4.54 12.71
N PHE A 23 1.50 -4.49 12.57
CA PHE A 23 2.20 -3.79 11.49
C PHE A 23 3.18 -4.74 10.82
N TRP A 24 3.40 -4.53 9.52
CA TRP A 24 4.49 -5.20 8.83
C TRP A 24 5.76 -4.39 9.05
N THR A 25 6.74 -4.99 9.72
CA THR A 25 8.09 -4.45 9.81
C THR A 25 9.01 -5.29 8.97
N THR A 26 9.94 -4.60 8.33
CA THR A 26 11.00 -5.25 7.61
C THR A 26 12.32 -4.56 7.89
N THR A 27 13.38 -5.34 7.89
CA THR A 27 14.75 -4.93 8.18
C THR A 27 15.65 -5.55 7.12
N GLY A 28 16.59 -4.80 6.55
CA GLY A 28 17.51 -5.33 5.55
C GLY A 28 17.88 -4.33 4.47
N MET A 29 18.32 -4.85 3.32
CA MET A 29 18.71 -4.05 2.16
C MET A 29 17.46 -3.67 1.33
N PHE A 30 17.42 -2.43 0.85
CA PHE A 30 16.41 -1.94 -0.10
C PHE A 30 16.81 -2.29 -1.53
N PRO A 31 15.85 -2.43 -2.48
CA PRO A 31 14.41 -2.20 -2.33
C PRO A 31 13.67 -3.37 -1.66
N GLN A 32 12.62 -3.03 -0.91
CA GLN A 32 11.75 -4.00 -0.26
C GLN A 32 10.33 -3.82 -0.75
N GLU A 33 9.59 -4.90 -0.95
CA GLU A 33 8.28 -4.82 -1.58
C GLU A 33 7.25 -5.78 -1.00
N PHE A 34 5.99 -5.39 -1.14
CA PHE A 34 4.86 -6.24 -0.81
C PHE A 34 3.73 -5.99 -1.80
N ILE A 35 2.93 -7.02 -2.04
CA ILE A 35 1.82 -7.00 -3.01
C ILE A 35 0.52 -7.22 -2.24
N ILE A 36 -0.47 -6.39 -2.54
CA ILE A 36 -1.85 -6.52 -2.08
C ILE A 36 -2.69 -6.95 -3.28
N GLY A 37 -3.20 -8.17 -3.23
CA GLY A 37 -4.18 -8.67 -4.20
C GLY A 37 -5.61 -8.40 -3.76
N PHE A 38 -6.46 -8.03 -4.72
CA PHE A 38 -7.89 -7.89 -4.55
C PHE A 38 -8.60 -9.10 -5.13
N PRO A 39 -9.68 -9.58 -4.50
CA PRO A 39 -10.42 -10.75 -4.99
C PRO A 39 -11.12 -10.51 -6.34
N LYS A 40 -11.29 -9.25 -6.74
CA LYS A 40 -11.85 -8.82 -8.02
C LYS A 40 -11.13 -7.57 -8.50
N CYS A 41 -11.22 -7.28 -9.80
CA CYS A 41 -10.76 -6.01 -10.35
C CYS A 41 -11.55 -4.86 -9.71
N VAL A 42 -10.83 -3.91 -9.10
CA VAL A 42 -11.41 -2.73 -8.46
C VAL A 42 -10.89 -1.46 -9.13
N LYS A 43 -11.75 -0.45 -9.21
CA LYS A 43 -11.36 0.90 -9.64
C LYS A 43 -10.87 1.69 -8.45
N ILE A 44 -9.57 1.97 -8.38
CA ILE A 44 -8.92 2.69 -7.29
C ILE A 44 -8.79 4.16 -7.68
N SER A 45 -9.18 5.06 -6.78
CA SER A 45 -9.07 6.51 -6.96
C SER A 45 -8.12 7.16 -5.96
N LYS A 46 -7.86 6.51 -4.84
CA LYS A 46 -6.95 7.02 -3.81
C LYS A 46 -6.32 5.90 -3.02
N VAL A 47 -5.06 6.05 -2.66
CA VAL A 47 -4.36 5.18 -1.72
C VAL A 47 -3.85 6.03 -0.56
N ALA A 48 -4.12 5.62 0.68
CA ALA A 48 -3.54 6.22 1.86
C ALA A 48 -2.71 5.18 2.60
N ILE A 49 -1.51 5.56 3.02
CA ILE A 49 -0.59 4.67 3.74
C ILE A 49 -0.10 5.34 5.03
N GLN A 50 0.09 4.52 6.05
CA GLN A 50 0.74 4.89 7.29
C GLN A 50 2.02 4.07 7.43
N THR A 51 3.17 4.75 7.44
CA THR A 51 4.50 4.14 7.48
C THR A 51 5.37 4.76 8.57
N TYR A 52 6.52 4.15 8.83
CA TYR A 52 7.54 4.68 9.72
C TYR A 52 8.93 4.51 9.11
N LEU A 53 9.70 5.60 9.09
CA LEU A 53 11.06 5.71 8.55
C LEU A 53 11.21 5.35 7.07
N VAL A 54 10.13 5.36 6.30
CA VAL A 54 10.17 5.17 4.84
C VAL A 54 10.58 6.48 4.18
N ARG A 55 11.54 6.44 3.25
CA ARG A 55 12.00 7.63 2.51
C ARG A 55 11.39 7.66 1.12
N THR A 56 11.68 6.67 0.27
CA THR A 56 11.12 6.64 -1.09
C THR A 56 10.16 5.46 -1.22
N LEU A 57 8.91 5.75 -1.55
CA LEU A 57 7.87 4.75 -1.81
C LEU A 57 7.39 4.86 -3.25
N ARG A 58 7.34 3.72 -3.93
CA ARG A 58 6.75 3.56 -5.26
C ARG A 58 5.54 2.65 -5.18
N ILE A 59 4.46 3.03 -5.84
CA ILE A 59 3.24 2.25 -5.96
C ILE A 59 3.10 1.87 -7.42
N GLU A 60 2.99 0.58 -7.66
CA GLU A 60 2.68 -0.01 -8.97
C GLU A 60 1.34 -0.73 -8.89
N ARG A 61 0.68 -0.88 -10.03
CA ARG A 61 -0.58 -1.62 -10.15
C ARG A 61 -0.45 -2.71 -11.19
N SER A 62 -1.27 -3.74 -11.06
CA SER A 62 -1.53 -4.70 -12.13
C SER A 62 -3.03 -4.93 -12.23
N SER A 63 -3.52 -5.13 -13.46
CA SER A 63 -4.90 -5.54 -13.77
C SER A 63 -4.97 -6.98 -14.30
N SER A 64 -3.85 -7.70 -14.29
CA SER A 64 -3.77 -9.10 -14.73
C SER A 64 -4.41 -10.04 -13.71
N GLU A 65 -4.75 -11.26 -14.13
CA GLU A 65 -5.26 -12.30 -13.22
C GLU A 65 -4.18 -12.76 -12.23
N ASP A 66 -2.93 -12.75 -12.68
CA ASP A 66 -1.73 -13.02 -11.88
C ASP A 66 -1.02 -11.70 -11.47
N PRO A 67 -0.21 -11.70 -10.39
CA PRO A 67 0.57 -10.54 -9.95
C PRO A 67 1.79 -10.31 -10.86
N VAL A 68 1.52 -9.96 -12.12
CA VAL A 68 2.50 -9.71 -13.19
C VAL A 68 2.19 -8.38 -13.89
N ASP A 69 3.07 -7.92 -14.78
CA ASP A 69 2.87 -6.72 -15.60
C ASP A 69 2.54 -5.47 -14.78
N PHE A 70 3.30 -5.23 -13.71
CA PHE A 70 3.12 -4.06 -12.87
C PHE A 70 3.49 -2.77 -13.59
N GLU A 71 2.57 -1.81 -13.58
CA GLU A 71 2.75 -0.47 -14.12
C GLU A 71 2.94 0.54 -12.98
N GLU A 72 3.95 1.41 -13.10
CA GLU A 72 4.17 2.50 -12.15
C GLU A 72 2.97 3.45 -12.15
N CYS A 73 2.41 3.67 -10.96
CA CYS A 73 1.36 4.66 -10.75
C CYS A 73 1.94 5.96 -10.22
N ILE A 74 2.77 5.85 -9.17
CA ILE A 74 3.37 6.99 -8.50
C ILE A 74 4.63 6.58 -7.75
N GLU A 75 5.63 7.45 -7.77
CA GLU A 75 6.80 7.40 -6.89
C GLU A 75 6.86 8.70 -6.11
N LYS A 76 7.09 8.62 -4.80
CA LYS A 76 7.15 9.78 -3.93
C LYS A 76 8.18 9.60 -2.83
N ASP A 77 8.91 10.66 -2.56
CA ASP A 77 9.69 10.80 -1.34
C ASP A 77 8.82 11.32 -0.20
N LEU A 78 8.81 10.58 0.91
CA LEU A 78 8.07 10.89 2.13
C LEU A 78 8.92 11.74 3.06
N GLU A 79 8.27 12.63 3.81
CA GLU A 79 8.96 13.47 4.78
C GLU A 79 9.29 12.69 6.05
N HIS A 80 10.48 12.91 6.60
CA HIS A 80 10.85 12.33 7.89
C HIS A 80 10.00 12.95 9.00
N THR A 81 9.27 12.12 9.75
CA THR A 81 8.50 12.57 10.91
C THR A 81 9.13 11.99 12.18
N GLU A 82 9.75 12.83 13.01
CA GLU A 82 10.41 12.38 14.23
C GLU A 82 9.40 11.84 15.25
N GLY A 83 9.58 10.56 15.62
CA GLY A 83 8.77 9.91 16.66
C GLY A 83 7.28 9.73 16.34
N GLN A 84 6.85 9.95 15.08
CA GLN A 84 5.46 9.84 14.63
C GLN A 84 5.35 9.01 13.35
N LEU A 85 4.16 8.45 13.10
CA LEU A 85 3.88 7.74 11.85
C LEU A 85 3.73 8.74 10.69
N GLN A 86 4.39 8.45 9.58
CA GLN A 86 4.24 9.15 8.32
C GLN A 86 2.89 8.77 7.72
N LYS A 87 2.03 9.76 7.46
CA LYS A 87 0.70 9.55 6.87
C LYS A 87 0.70 10.20 5.50
N GLU A 88 0.58 9.37 4.48
CA GLU A 88 0.68 9.81 3.10
C GLU A 88 -0.56 9.41 2.33
N GLU A 89 -1.06 10.36 1.54
CA GLU A 89 -2.21 10.17 0.68
C GLU A 89 -1.80 10.42 -0.76
N PHE A 90 -2.09 9.43 -1.60
CA PHE A 90 -1.81 9.41 -3.03
C PHE A 90 -3.15 9.52 -3.76
N PRO A 91 -3.52 10.71 -4.26
CA PRO A 91 -4.60 10.83 -5.21
C PRO A 91 -4.14 10.19 -6.52
N LEU A 92 -4.81 9.13 -6.96
CA LEU A 92 -4.44 8.39 -8.16
C LEU A 92 -5.47 8.71 -9.26
N PRO A 93 -5.06 8.80 -10.53
CA PRO A 93 -6.03 8.82 -11.63
C PRO A 93 -6.85 7.52 -11.54
N GLU A 94 -8.18 7.61 -11.63
CA GLU A 94 -9.05 6.43 -11.47
C GLU A 94 -8.58 5.31 -12.40
N PHE A 95 -8.12 4.19 -11.83
CA PHE A 95 -7.60 3.06 -12.60
C PHE A 95 -8.12 1.74 -12.09
N GLN A 96 -8.19 0.76 -12.97
CA GLN A 96 -8.50 -0.62 -12.62
C GLN A 96 -7.23 -1.33 -12.10
N ALA A 97 -7.35 -2.05 -11.00
CA ALA A 97 -6.30 -2.88 -10.43
C ALA A 97 -6.87 -4.13 -9.76
N THR A 98 -6.22 -5.26 -10.01
CA THR A 98 -6.37 -6.53 -9.30
C THR A 98 -5.26 -6.69 -8.26
N TYR A 99 -4.09 -6.09 -8.49
CA TYR A 99 -2.98 -6.07 -7.54
C TYR A 99 -2.39 -4.67 -7.40
N LEU A 100 -2.01 -4.30 -6.18
CA LEU A 100 -1.15 -3.16 -5.91
C LEU A 100 0.18 -3.65 -5.33
N ARG A 101 1.29 -3.19 -5.89
CA ARG A 101 2.62 -3.44 -5.37
C ARG A 101 3.18 -2.17 -4.78
N PHE A 102 3.68 -2.27 -3.56
CA PHE A 102 4.32 -1.19 -2.84
C PHE A 102 5.79 -1.52 -2.72
N ILE A 103 6.65 -0.64 -3.24
CA ILE A 103 8.10 -0.81 -3.27
C ILE A 103 8.72 0.32 -2.46
N ILE A 104 9.34 -0.03 -1.33
CA ILE A 104 10.16 0.86 -0.52
C ILE A 104 11.56 0.83 -1.12
N LYS A 105 11.91 1.88 -1.89
CA LYS A 105 13.22 2.00 -2.55
C LYS A 105 14.31 2.49 -1.60
N SER A 106 13.93 3.26 -0.59
CA SER A 106 14.87 3.79 0.40
C SER A 106 14.16 4.13 1.72
N ALA A 107 14.95 4.28 2.78
CA ALA A 107 14.48 4.60 4.12
C ALA A 107 15.33 5.68 4.80
N PHE A 108 14.85 6.18 5.94
CA PHE A 108 15.58 7.07 6.83
C PHE A 108 16.48 6.30 7.82
N ASP A 109 16.20 5.02 8.05
CA ASP A 109 16.96 4.12 8.92
C ASP A 109 16.98 2.68 8.35
N HIS A 110 17.68 1.76 9.00
CA HIS A 110 17.80 0.35 8.62
C HIS A 110 16.51 -0.46 8.83
N PHE A 111 15.54 0.08 9.57
CA PHE A 111 14.26 -0.54 9.84
C PHE A 111 13.13 0.36 9.35
N VAL A 112 12.14 -0.25 8.69
CA VAL A 112 10.91 0.43 8.27
C VAL A 112 9.70 -0.39 8.65
N SER A 113 8.59 0.31 8.88
CA SER A 113 7.31 -0.35 9.12
C SER A 113 6.20 0.24 8.27
N VAL A 114 5.25 -0.61 7.90
CA VAL A 114 3.98 -0.26 7.28
C VAL A 114 2.88 -0.67 8.24
N HIS A 115 2.19 0.32 8.78
CA HIS A 115 1.14 0.14 9.79
C HIS A 115 -0.23 -0.06 9.15
N ARG A 116 -0.51 0.67 8.06
CA ARG A 116 -1.83 0.64 7.45
C ARG A 116 -1.75 1.02 5.98
N VAL A 117 -2.48 0.29 5.14
CA VAL A 117 -2.75 0.67 3.76
C VAL A 117 -4.26 0.75 3.60
N ILE A 118 -4.73 1.80 2.93
CA ILE A 118 -6.14 2.01 2.62
C ILE A 118 -6.21 2.29 1.13
N ALA A 119 -6.89 1.44 0.39
CA ALA A 119 -7.20 1.69 -1.02
C ALA A 119 -8.67 2.08 -1.11
N GLU A 120 -8.93 3.31 -1.53
CA GLU A 120 -10.28 3.80 -1.78
C GLU A 120 -10.62 3.58 -3.25
N GLY A 121 -11.75 2.93 -3.49
CA GLY A 121 -12.16 2.54 -4.82
C GLY A 121 -13.58 1.99 -4.87
N THR A 122 -14.02 1.64 -6.08
CA THR A 122 -15.29 0.96 -6.32
C THR A 122 -15.03 -0.40 -6.96
N ALA A 123 -15.69 -1.43 -6.44
CA ALA A 123 -15.71 -2.74 -7.11
C ALA A 123 -16.74 -2.68 -8.23
N GLU A 124 -16.33 -2.97 -9.47
CA GLU A 124 -17.29 -3.17 -10.55
C GLU A 124 -18.02 -4.48 -10.31
N ASN A 125 -19.34 -4.38 -10.07
CA ASN A 125 -20.21 -5.54 -9.99
C ASN A 125 -20.73 -5.85 -11.41
N PRO A 126 -20.86 -7.13 -11.79
CA PRO A 126 -21.37 -7.54 -13.10
C PRO A 126 -22.83 -7.11 -13.33
#